data_AF-A0A662JUZ7-F1
#
_entry.id   AF-A0A662JUZ7-F1
#
_cell.length_a   1.000
_cell.length_b   1.000
_cell.length_c   1.000
_cell.angle_alpha   90.00
_cell.angle_beta   90.00
_cell.angle_gamma   90.00
#
_symmetry.space_group_name_H-M   'P 1'
#
loop_
_entity.id
_entity.type
_entity.pdbx_description
1 polymer ?
#
loop_
_entity_poly.entity_id
_entity_poly.type
_entity_poly.pdbx_seq_one_letter_code
_entity_poly.pdbx_strand_id
1 'polypeptide(L)'
;MDKLVEIEDKIIQEKIKRGTKLKEHRNKTEDLKKEIKISKQVVTKDQSKTKNKRSIAILALIIIVGGIIGGSYLLWPVREKITPSQDTERLLTTTIVPTTTAAPTTEKPAGPTEVKNQDTIVKYTIGDARSLDPADAYDDFSWEIINNVYDRLVTYHGADTTKFYPQLATEWSVSDDGKTWTFHLRKGVKFSNGNDFTADDVVYSFDRVLIM
;
A
#
# COMPACT_ATOMS: atom_id res chain seq x y z
N MET A 1 -67.50 -57.26 3.34
CA MET A 1 -66.35 -57.46 2.43
C MET A 1 -65.99 -56.17 1.69
N ASP A 2 -66.96 -55.41 1.18
CA ASP A 2 -66.72 -54.27 0.27
C ASP A 2 -65.92 -53.08 0.83
N LYS A 3 -66.05 -52.78 2.13
CA LYS A 3 -65.34 -51.64 2.75
C LYS A 3 -63.83 -51.86 2.92
N LEU A 4 -63.36 -53.11 2.96
CA LEU A 4 -61.93 -53.41 3.10
C LEU A 4 -61.20 -53.28 1.76
N VAL A 5 -61.85 -53.70 0.67
CA VAL A 5 -61.32 -53.55 -0.70
C VAL A 5 -61.15 -52.07 -1.07
N GLU A 6 -62.12 -51.22 -0.72
CA GLU A 6 -62.03 -49.77 -1.00
C GLU A 6 -60.90 -49.07 -0.22
N ILE A 7 -60.59 -49.55 0.98
CA ILE A 7 -59.48 -49.01 1.80
C ILE A 7 -58.13 -49.43 1.21
N GLU A 8 -58.00 -50.69 0.77
CA GLU A 8 -56.78 -51.18 0.13
C GLU A 8 -56.47 -50.43 -1.16
N ASP A 9 -57.49 -50.17 -1.99
CA ASP A 9 -57.33 -49.38 -3.21
C ASP A 9 -56.88 -47.95 -2.92
N LYS A 10 -57.45 -47.29 -1.90
CA LYS A 10 -57.02 -45.94 -1.50
C LYS A 10 -55.56 -45.91 -1.05
N ILE A 11 -55.12 -46.93 -0.30
CA ILE A 11 -53.72 -47.05 0.15
C ILE A 11 -52.79 -47.26 -1.06
N ILE A 12 -53.19 -48.09 -2.03
CA ILE A 12 -52.42 -48.34 -3.25
C ILE A 12 -52.30 -47.06 -4.09
N GLN A 13 -53.39 -46.32 -4.28
CA GLN A 13 -53.37 -45.06 -5.05
C GLN A 13 -52.50 -43.99 -4.38
N GLU A 14 -52.52 -43.86 -3.05
CA GLU A 14 -51.63 -42.95 -2.33
C GLU A 14 -50.16 -43.35 -2.47
N LYS A 15 -49.83 -44.65 -2.41
CA LYS A 15 -48.47 -45.15 -2.64
C LYS A 15 -47.97 -44.86 -4.06
N ILE A 16 -48.83 -45.03 -5.07
CA ILE A 16 -48.51 -44.69 -6.47
C ILE A 16 -48.25 -43.19 -6.61
N LYS A 17 -49.12 -42.35 -6.05
CA LYS A 17 -49.00 -40.88 -6.09
C LYS A 17 -47.74 -40.36 -5.39
N ARG A 18 -47.36 -40.97 -4.26
CA ARG A 18 -46.09 -40.66 -3.58
C ARG A 18 -44.89 -41.12 -4.39
N GLY A 19 -44.97 -42.30 -4.99
CA GLY A 19 -43.92 -42.86 -5.85
C GLY A 19 -43.63 -42.01 -7.08
N THR A 20 -44.66 -41.46 -7.74
CA THR A 20 -44.50 -40.57 -8.90
C THR A 20 -43.88 -39.23 -8.50
N LYS A 21 -44.36 -38.62 -7.41
CA LYS A 21 -43.82 -37.35 -6.89
C LYS A 21 -42.33 -37.45 -6.51
N LEU A 22 -41.91 -38.57 -5.93
CA LEU A 22 -40.50 -38.82 -5.59
C LEU A 22 -39.62 -38.99 -6.83
N LYS A 23 -40.13 -39.60 -7.91
CA LYS A 23 -39.40 -39.74 -9.19
C LYS A 23 -39.21 -38.38 -9.86
N GLU A 24 -40.23 -37.54 -9.84
CA GLU A 24 -40.18 -36.18 -10.40
C GLU A 24 -39.17 -35.30 -9.65
N HIS A 25 -39.18 -35.34 -8.31
CA HIS A 25 -38.20 -34.62 -7.49
C HIS A 25 -36.76 -35.11 -7.72
N ARG A 26 -36.56 -36.42 -7.90
CA ARG A 26 -35.26 -37.00 -8.24
C ARG A 26 -34.76 -36.50 -9.61
N ASN A 27 -35.61 -36.51 -10.62
CA ASN A 27 -35.25 -36.04 -11.97
C ASN A 27 -34.85 -34.56 -11.95
N LYS A 28 -35.64 -33.71 -11.27
CA LYS A 28 -35.32 -32.29 -11.09
C LYS A 28 -33.99 -32.05 -10.37
N THR A 29 -33.66 -32.89 -9.40
CA THR A 29 -32.38 -32.81 -8.67
C THR A 29 -31.19 -33.18 -9.57
N GLU A 30 -31.34 -34.17 -10.44
CA GLU A 30 -30.29 -34.57 -11.39
C GLU A 30 -30.08 -33.55 -12.50
N ASP A 31 -31.14 -32.89 -12.96
CA ASP A 31 -31.03 -31.80 -13.95
C ASP A 31 -30.35 -30.56 -13.35
N LEU A 32 -30.68 -30.19 -12.11
CA LEU A 32 -29.97 -29.11 -11.39
C LEU A 32 -28.47 -29.43 -11.20
N LYS A 33 -28.11 -30.68 -10.90
CA LYS A 33 -26.71 -31.10 -10.81
C LYS A 33 -25.98 -30.98 -12.15
N LYS A 34 -26.64 -31.28 -13.27
CA LYS A 34 -26.07 -31.10 -14.62
C LYS A 34 -25.86 -29.62 -14.93
N GLU A 35 -26.82 -28.76 -14.65
CA GLU A 35 -26.68 -27.31 -14.85
C GLU A 35 -25.54 -26.72 -14.01
N ILE A 36 -25.41 -27.12 -12.75
CA ILE A 36 -24.30 -26.70 -11.87
C ILE A 36 -22.95 -27.20 -12.40
N LYS A 37 -22.89 -28.41 -12.96
CA LYS A 37 -21.66 -28.94 -13.56
C LYS A 37 -21.27 -28.15 -14.82
N ILE A 38 -22.24 -27.82 -15.66
CA ILE A 38 -22.03 -27.02 -16.88
C ILE A 38 -21.58 -25.61 -16.50
N SER A 39 -22.23 -24.95 -15.55
CA SER A 39 -21.86 -23.60 -15.12
C SER A 39 -20.44 -23.55 -14.55
N LYS A 40 -20.03 -24.54 -13.74
CA LYS A 40 -18.65 -24.67 -13.25
C LYS A 40 -17.63 -24.87 -14.39
N GLN A 41 -17.96 -25.64 -15.43
CA GLN A 41 -17.06 -25.82 -16.58
C GLN A 41 -16.96 -24.57 -17.47
N VAL A 42 -18.05 -23.82 -17.63
CA VAL A 42 -18.05 -22.55 -18.38
C VAL A 42 -17.22 -21.50 -17.64
N VAL A 43 -17.42 -21.35 -16.33
CA VAL A 43 -16.66 -20.39 -15.49
C VAL A 43 -15.16 -20.71 -15.50
N THR A 44 -14.78 -21.98 -15.33
CA THR A 44 -13.36 -22.38 -15.33
C THR A 44 -12.68 -22.17 -16.70
N LYS A 45 -13.40 -22.41 -17.80
CA LYS A 45 -12.86 -22.19 -19.16
C LYS A 45 -12.64 -20.70 -19.43
N ASP A 46 -13.56 -19.84 -19.01
CA ASP A 46 -13.46 -18.39 -19.18
C ASP A 46 -12.33 -17.78 -18.34
N GLN A 47 -12.18 -18.23 -17.09
CA GLN A 47 -11.08 -17.86 -16.20
C GLN A 47 -9.70 -18.30 -16.75
N SER A 48 -9.60 -19.45 -17.41
CA SER A 48 -8.33 -19.88 -18.03
C SER A 48 -7.95 -19.02 -19.25
N LYS A 49 -8.95 -18.62 -20.05
CA LYS A 49 -8.74 -17.84 -21.28
C LYS A 49 -8.34 -16.39 -20.98
N THR A 50 -8.87 -15.81 -19.90
CA THR A 50 -8.51 -14.47 -19.43
C THR A 50 -7.14 -14.44 -18.74
N LYS A 51 -6.80 -15.46 -17.94
CA LYS A 51 -5.49 -15.59 -17.29
C LYS A 51 -4.34 -15.71 -18.29
N ASN A 52 -4.52 -16.47 -19.37
CA ASN A 52 -3.47 -16.65 -20.40
C ASN A 52 -3.26 -15.37 -21.23
N LYS A 53 -4.33 -14.61 -21.54
CA LYS A 53 -4.20 -13.32 -22.24
C LYS A 53 -3.54 -12.25 -21.37
N ARG A 54 -3.89 -12.16 -20.09
CA ARG A 54 -3.26 -11.22 -19.14
C ARG A 54 -1.80 -11.57 -18.88
N SER A 55 -1.45 -12.85 -18.80
CA SER A 55 -0.05 -13.31 -18.60
C SER A 55 0.84 -13.02 -19.82
N ILE A 56 0.32 -13.19 -21.04
CA ILE A 56 1.04 -12.84 -22.27
C ILE A 56 1.21 -11.31 -22.41
N ALA A 57 0.19 -10.53 -22.02
CA ALA A 57 0.26 -9.07 -22.02
C ALA A 57 1.28 -8.52 -21.00
N ILE A 58 1.36 -9.12 -19.81
CA ILE A 58 2.35 -8.76 -18.78
C ILE A 58 3.77 -9.13 -19.21
N LEU A 59 3.97 -10.30 -19.83
CA LEU A 59 5.28 -10.68 -20.39
C LEU A 59 5.71 -9.77 -21.55
N ALA A 60 4.79 -9.36 -22.42
CA ALA A 60 5.08 -8.39 -23.48
C ALA A 60 5.44 -7.00 -22.92
N LEU A 61 4.79 -6.56 -21.84
CA LEU A 61 5.10 -5.30 -21.17
C LEU A 61 6.48 -5.34 -20.49
N ILE A 62 6.85 -6.47 -19.87
CA ILE A 62 8.18 -6.66 -19.25
C ILE A 62 9.30 -6.68 -20.30
N ILE A 63 9.05 -7.23 -21.50
CA ILE A 63 10.02 -7.21 -22.61
C ILE A 63 10.16 -5.79 -23.18
N ILE A 64 9.07 -5.02 -23.28
CA ILE A 64 9.10 -3.63 -23.74
C ILE A 64 9.79 -2.71 -22.70
N VAL A 65 9.57 -2.93 -21.40
CA VAL A 65 10.21 -2.16 -20.33
C VAL A 65 11.68 -2.59 -20.11
N GLY A 66 11.99 -3.87 -20.28
CA GLY A 66 13.37 -4.39 -20.20
C GLY A 66 14.25 -3.99 -21.40
N GLY A 67 13.66 -3.82 -22.59
CA GLY A 67 14.37 -3.34 -23.79
C GLY A 67 14.79 -1.87 -23.72
N ILE A 68 14.13 -1.05 -22.88
CA ILE A 68 14.46 0.37 -22.69
C ILE A 68 15.62 0.55 -21.70
N ILE A 69 15.89 -0.44 -20.83
CA ILE A 69 16.94 -0.36 -19.80
C ILE A 69 18.27 -0.98 -20.27
N GLY A 70 18.27 -1.84 -21.30
CA GLY A 70 19.48 -2.51 -21.80
C GLY A 70 20.33 -1.74 -22.82
N GLY A 71 19.83 -0.62 -23.38
CA GLY A 71 20.50 0.11 -24.48
C GLY A 71 21.19 1.42 -24.11
N SER A 72 20.99 1.95 -22.90
CA SER A 72 21.36 3.32 -22.53
C SER A 72 22.55 3.44 -21.56
N TYR A 73 23.46 2.47 -21.55
CA TYR A 73 24.65 2.49 -20.69
C TYR A 73 25.99 2.73 -21.40
N LEU A 74 25.98 3.08 -22.69
CA LEU A 74 27.25 3.27 -23.44
C LEU A 74 27.51 4.66 -24.00
N LEU A 75 26.60 5.63 -23.91
CA LEU A 75 26.85 7.01 -24.35
C LEU A 75 26.00 8.02 -23.55
N TRP A 76 26.47 8.44 -22.38
CA TRP A 76 26.01 9.69 -21.74
C TRP A 76 27.17 10.70 -21.70
N PRO A 77 27.04 11.88 -22.32
CA PRO A 77 28.10 12.88 -22.34
C PRO A 77 28.13 13.72 -21.05
N VAL A 78 29.34 14.20 -20.78
CA VAL A 78 29.81 15.11 -19.73
C VAL A 78 28.77 16.14 -19.23
N ARG A 79 28.69 16.24 -17.90
CA ARG A 79 27.86 17.16 -17.10
C ARG A 79 28.15 18.62 -17.44
N GLU A 80 27.17 19.32 -18.02
CA GLU A 80 27.17 20.78 -18.12
C GLU A 80 26.96 21.42 -16.74
N LYS A 81 27.79 22.42 -16.43
CA LYS A 81 27.72 23.19 -15.19
C LYS A 81 26.56 24.18 -15.30
N ILE A 82 25.66 24.14 -14.32
CA ILE A 82 24.59 25.14 -14.17
C ILE A 82 25.23 26.46 -13.71
N THR A 83 25.13 27.49 -14.54
CA THR A 83 25.48 28.88 -14.20
C THR A 83 24.30 29.54 -13.48
N PRO A 84 24.48 30.23 -12.33
CA PRO A 84 23.37 30.94 -11.69
C PRO A 84 22.99 32.20 -12.47
N SER A 85 21.69 32.41 -12.68
CA SER A 85 21.12 33.60 -13.33
C SER A 85 21.28 34.84 -12.45
N GLN A 86 21.85 35.89 -13.04
CA GLN A 86 21.84 37.27 -12.53
C GLN A 86 20.41 37.80 -12.63
N ASP A 87 19.73 38.05 -11.50
CA ASP A 87 18.67 39.06 -11.37
C ASP A 87 18.10 39.02 -9.95
N THR A 88 18.66 39.82 -9.05
CA THR A 88 17.98 40.28 -7.82
C THR A 88 18.67 41.53 -7.27
N GLU A 89 18.75 42.58 -8.09
CA GLU A 89 18.96 43.93 -7.58
C GLU A 89 17.66 44.71 -7.67
N ARG A 90 16.98 44.93 -6.54
CA ARG A 90 16.34 46.23 -6.29
C ARG A 90 15.87 46.40 -4.84
N LEU A 91 16.40 47.48 -4.26
CA LEU A 91 15.85 48.34 -3.21
C LEU A 91 16.03 47.87 -1.76
N LEU A 92 17.07 48.38 -1.09
CA LEU A 92 16.95 49.16 0.15
C LEU A 92 18.19 50.07 0.32
N THR A 93 18.03 51.36 0.03
CA THR A 93 19.04 52.41 0.25
C THR A 93 19.24 52.62 1.75
N THR A 94 20.42 52.29 2.25
CA THR A 94 20.85 52.56 3.63
C THR A 94 21.56 53.92 3.72
N THR A 95 21.14 54.74 4.67
CA THR A 95 21.80 56.00 5.06
C THR A 95 23.18 55.73 5.67
N ILE A 96 24.18 56.40 5.11
CA ILE A 96 25.60 56.39 5.47
C ILE A 96 25.90 57.05 6.83
N VAL A 97 26.81 56.45 7.60
CA VAL A 97 27.61 57.11 8.65
C VAL A 97 29.09 56.77 8.38
N PRO A 98 30.02 57.75 8.32
CA PRO A 98 31.41 57.50 7.98
C PRO A 98 32.22 57.16 9.23
N THR A 99 33.03 56.11 9.23
CA THR A 99 34.11 55.95 10.21
C THR A 99 35.30 55.20 9.60
N THR A 100 36.39 55.95 9.45
CA THR A 100 37.81 55.59 9.51
C THR A 100 38.30 54.35 8.76
N THR A 101 38.99 54.64 7.66
CA THR A 101 39.91 53.74 6.93
C THR A 101 40.94 53.10 7.87
N ALA A 102 40.81 51.79 8.09
CA ALA A 102 41.92 50.90 8.42
C ALA A 102 42.30 50.11 7.16
N ALA A 103 43.60 49.96 6.91
CA ALA A 103 44.15 49.29 5.74
C ALA A 103 43.59 47.85 5.58
N PRO A 104 43.34 47.39 4.34
CA PRO A 104 42.83 46.04 4.13
C PRO A 104 43.94 45.04 4.48
N THR A 105 43.78 44.35 5.61
CA THR A 105 44.46 43.07 5.81
C THR A 105 43.78 42.09 4.87
N THR A 106 44.52 41.61 3.88
CA THR A 106 44.08 40.53 3.00
C THR A 106 43.94 39.25 3.83
N GLU A 107 42.76 39.00 4.40
CA GLU A 107 42.41 37.67 4.88
C GLU A 107 42.24 36.77 3.68
N LYS A 108 43.14 35.79 3.58
CA LYS A 108 43.03 34.65 2.67
C LYS A 108 41.64 34.04 2.83
N PRO A 109 40.86 33.82 1.75
CA PRO A 109 39.54 33.22 1.86
C PRO A 109 39.68 31.91 2.62
N ALA A 110 38.94 31.79 3.73
CA ALA A 110 38.89 30.56 4.50
C ALA A 110 38.56 29.42 3.52
N GLY A 111 39.45 28.43 3.47
CA GLY A 111 39.19 27.22 2.70
C GLY A 111 37.85 26.59 3.14
N PRO A 112 37.26 25.71 2.33
CA PRO A 112 35.99 25.10 2.65
C PRO A 112 36.03 24.54 4.07
N THR A 113 35.18 25.08 4.95
CA THR A 113 35.06 24.66 6.33
C THR A 113 34.71 23.18 6.34
N GLU A 114 35.60 22.36 6.90
CA GLU A 114 35.36 20.93 7.10
C GLU A 114 34.11 20.77 7.98
N VAL A 115 33.05 20.17 7.43
CA VAL A 115 31.83 19.85 8.17
C VAL A 115 32.18 18.77 9.18
N LYS A 116 32.37 19.18 10.44
CA LYS A 116 32.48 18.24 11.55
C LYS A 116 31.13 17.54 11.71
N ASN A 117 31.14 16.20 11.72
CA ASN A 117 29.96 15.32 11.85
C ASN A 117 29.02 15.30 10.64
N GLN A 118 29.49 14.75 9.52
CA GLN A 118 28.72 14.62 8.28
C GLN A 118 27.41 13.82 8.45
N ASP A 119 27.33 12.94 9.46
CA ASP A 119 26.15 12.11 9.74
C ASP A 119 25.17 12.74 10.76
N THR A 120 25.44 13.96 11.23
CA THR A 120 24.58 14.64 12.21
C THR A 120 23.81 15.77 11.56
N ILE A 121 22.48 15.72 11.70
CA ILE A 121 21.58 16.82 11.30
C ILE A 121 21.13 17.55 12.56
N VAL A 122 21.37 18.86 12.61
CA VAL A 122 20.84 19.75 13.64
C VAL A 122 19.70 20.56 13.03
N LYS A 123 18.51 20.43 13.62
CA LYS A 123 17.31 21.15 13.20
C LYS A 123 16.89 22.12 14.29
N TYR A 124 16.55 23.35 13.90
CA TYR A 124 15.88 24.31 14.77
C TYR A 124 14.37 24.07 14.72
N THR A 125 13.73 23.98 15.88
CA THR A 125 12.28 23.91 16.04
C THR A 125 11.77 25.16 16.74
N ILE A 126 10.49 25.49 16.53
CA ILE A 126 9.81 26.63 17.17
C ILE A 126 8.94 26.20 18.37
N GLY A 127 8.86 24.90 18.64
CA GLY A 127 8.05 24.32 19.71
C GLY A 127 8.52 22.92 20.11
N ASP A 128 8.01 22.46 21.25
CA ASP A 128 8.31 21.15 21.83
C ASP A 128 7.19 20.15 21.55
N ALA A 129 7.53 18.86 21.56
CA ALA A 129 6.54 17.79 21.43
C ALA A 129 5.63 17.71 22.66
N ARG A 130 4.32 17.68 22.44
CA ARG A 130 3.31 17.50 23.49
C ARG A 130 3.23 16.05 23.97
N SER A 131 3.26 15.10 23.03
CA SER A 131 3.03 13.68 23.30
C SER A 131 3.83 12.83 22.32
N LEU A 132 4.48 11.77 22.80
CA LEU A 132 5.17 10.79 21.92
C LEU A 132 4.33 9.53 21.68
N ASP A 133 3.05 9.61 22.04
CA ASP A 133 2.08 8.57 21.81
C ASP A 133 1.35 8.83 20.47
N PRO A 134 1.52 7.96 19.46
CA PRO A 134 0.88 8.15 18.15
C PRO A 134 -0.65 8.17 18.18
N ALA A 135 -1.30 7.63 19.22
CA ALA A 135 -2.76 7.65 19.34
C ALA A 135 -3.30 8.95 19.97
N ASP A 136 -2.46 9.73 20.67
CA ASP A 136 -2.82 10.97 21.37
C ASP A 136 -2.24 12.23 20.71
N ALA A 137 -1.13 12.09 19.97
CA ALA A 137 -0.44 13.20 19.31
C ALA A 137 -1.30 13.86 18.21
N TYR A 138 -1.50 15.18 18.34
CA TYR A 138 -2.28 15.99 17.38
C TYR A 138 -1.49 17.16 16.77
N ASP A 139 -0.32 17.50 17.34
CA ASP A 139 0.53 18.61 16.90
C ASP A 139 1.70 18.17 16.00
N ASP A 140 2.19 19.08 15.18
CA ASP A 140 3.28 18.81 14.24
C ASP A 140 4.60 18.45 14.95
N PHE A 141 4.93 19.08 16.09
CA PHE A 141 6.20 18.87 16.78
C PHE A 141 6.32 17.44 17.33
N SER A 142 5.23 16.89 17.86
CA SER A 142 5.11 15.49 18.24
C SER A 142 5.32 14.56 17.04
N TRP A 143 4.63 14.83 15.93
CA TRP A 143 4.71 14.00 14.71
C TRP A 143 6.09 14.05 14.04
N GLU A 144 6.83 15.15 14.14
CA GLU A 144 8.22 15.22 13.68
C GLU A 144 9.10 14.17 14.35
N ILE A 145 8.94 13.96 15.67
CA ILE A 145 9.71 12.95 16.40
C ILE A 145 9.16 11.55 16.12
N ILE A 146 7.84 11.38 16.19
CA ILE A 146 7.16 10.08 16.02
C ILE A 146 7.51 9.44 14.67
N ASN A 147 7.51 10.21 13.58
CA ASN A 147 7.82 9.69 12.24
C ASN A 147 9.27 9.19 12.09
N ASN A 148 10.18 9.53 13.02
CA ASN A 148 11.56 9.04 13.02
C ASN A 148 11.75 7.78 13.89
N VAL A 149 10.86 7.53 14.85
CA VAL A 149 11.02 6.44 15.84
C VAL A 149 9.96 5.33 15.71
N TYR A 150 8.90 5.55 14.93
CA TYR A 150 7.90 4.54 14.58
C TYR A 150 7.84 4.30 13.07
N ASP A 151 7.53 3.06 12.70
CA ASP A 151 7.30 2.66 11.32
C ASP A 151 5.80 2.42 11.04
N ARG A 152 5.36 2.74 9.81
CA ARG A 152 3.98 2.54 9.34
C ARG A 152 3.86 1.28 8.50
N LEU A 153 2.64 0.84 8.21
CA LEU A 153 2.40 -0.23 7.23
C LEU A 153 2.87 0.19 5.83
N VAL A 154 2.51 1.42 5.43
CA VAL A 154 2.84 2.02 4.14
C VAL A 154 3.33 3.45 4.33
N THR A 155 4.13 3.94 3.38
CA THR A 155 4.71 5.28 3.41
C THR A 155 4.66 5.96 2.03
N TYR A 156 4.94 7.25 1.99
CA TYR A 156 5.28 7.99 0.77
C TYR A 156 6.80 8.25 0.71
N HIS A 157 7.33 8.65 -0.44
CA HIS A 157 8.74 9.03 -0.61
C HIS A 157 8.86 10.52 -0.98
N GLY A 158 9.60 11.26 -0.16
CA GLY A 158 9.83 12.69 -0.38
C GLY A 158 8.52 13.48 -0.35
N ALA A 159 8.41 14.45 -1.26
CA ALA A 159 7.23 15.31 -1.38
C ALA A 159 6.10 14.71 -2.25
N ASP A 160 6.33 13.57 -2.90
CA ASP A 160 5.30 12.92 -3.73
C ASP A 160 4.37 12.08 -2.85
N THR A 161 3.18 12.60 -2.61
CA THR A 161 2.12 11.95 -1.84
C THR A 161 1.11 11.21 -2.72
N THR A 162 1.33 11.16 -4.04
CA THR A 162 0.42 10.48 -4.98
C THR A 162 0.63 8.97 -5.05
N LYS A 163 1.75 8.49 -4.49
CA LYS A 163 2.15 7.08 -4.53
C LYS A 163 2.45 6.57 -3.13
N PHE A 164 1.99 5.36 -2.86
CA PHE A 164 2.28 4.63 -1.63
C PHE A 164 3.33 3.56 -1.88
N TYR A 165 4.20 3.39 -0.90
CA TYR A 165 5.35 2.50 -0.92
C TYR A 165 5.32 1.57 0.30
N PRO A 166 5.83 0.34 0.16
CA PRO A 166 6.00 -0.60 1.28
C PRO A 166 6.87 -0.03 2.41
N GLN A 167 6.47 -0.27 3.66
CA GLN A 167 7.32 -0.07 4.85
C GLN A 167 7.31 -1.35 5.69
N LEU A 168 6.40 -1.48 6.67
CA LEU A 168 6.19 -2.73 7.42
C LEU A 168 5.34 -3.74 6.67
N ALA A 169 4.43 -3.30 5.79
CA ALA A 169 3.74 -4.17 4.85
C ALA A 169 4.51 -4.22 3.53
N THR A 170 4.86 -5.42 3.06
CA THR A 170 5.60 -5.63 1.80
C THR A 170 4.71 -5.60 0.58
N GLU A 171 3.45 -6.00 0.74
CA GLU A 171 2.42 -5.99 -0.29
C GLU A 171 1.03 -5.87 0.36
N TRP A 172 0.06 -5.41 -0.43
CA TRP A 172 -1.34 -5.38 0.00
C TRP A 172 -2.28 -5.54 -1.19
N SER A 173 -3.49 -6.02 -0.89
CA SER A 173 -4.57 -6.15 -1.85
C SER A 173 -5.86 -5.55 -1.28
N VAL A 174 -6.68 -5.02 -2.18
CA VAL A 174 -7.99 -4.45 -1.86
C VAL A 174 -9.06 -5.31 -2.51
N SER A 175 -10.13 -5.62 -1.78
CA SER A 175 -11.30 -6.31 -2.33
C SER A 175 -12.00 -5.46 -3.40
N ASP A 176 -12.78 -6.12 -4.26
CA ASP A 176 -13.52 -5.46 -5.34
C ASP A 176 -14.50 -4.37 -4.84
N ASP A 177 -15.01 -4.52 -3.60
CA ASP A 177 -15.90 -3.55 -2.96
C ASP A 177 -15.17 -2.42 -2.20
N GLY A 178 -13.83 -2.46 -2.14
CA GLY A 178 -13.00 -1.46 -1.47
C GLY A 178 -13.00 -1.52 0.06
N LYS A 179 -13.68 -2.49 0.67
CA LYS A 179 -13.91 -2.54 2.12
C LYS A 179 -12.96 -3.45 2.88
N THR A 180 -12.30 -4.37 2.19
CA THR A 180 -11.35 -5.31 2.79
C THR A 180 -9.97 -5.03 2.25
N TRP A 181 -9.05 -4.70 3.15
CA TRP A 181 -7.63 -4.52 2.85
C TRP A 181 -6.85 -5.65 3.52
N THR A 182 -6.04 -6.36 2.74
CA THR A 182 -5.15 -7.42 3.26
C THR A 182 -3.72 -6.97 3.09
N PHE A 183 -2.97 -6.91 4.20
CA PHE A 183 -1.56 -6.52 4.22
C PHE A 183 -0.69 -7.73 4.56
N HIS A 184 0.40 -7.91 3.83
CA HIS A 184 1.42 -8.92 4.13
C HIS A 184 2.60 -8.25 4.83
N LEU A 185 2.84 -8.65 6.07
CA LEU A 185 3.84 -8.02 6.93
C LEU A 185 5.25 -8.58 6.70
N ARG A 186 6.24 -7.68 6.77
CA ARG A 186 7.66 -7.99 6.77
C ARG A 186 8.00 -8.95 7.91
N LYS A 187 8.83 -9.95 7.62
CA LYS A 187 9.29 -10.94 8.61
C LYS A 187 10.61 -10.52 9.24
N GLY A 188 10.82 -10.93 10.50
CA GLY A 188 12.05 -10.69 11.25
C GLY A 188 12.23 -9.25 11.71
N VAL A 189 11.19 -8.43 11.65
CA VAL A 189 11.21 -7.07 12.25
C VAL A 189 11.09 -7.21 13.76
N LYS A 190 11.89 -6.41 14.47
CA LYS A 190 11.90 -6.36 15.93
C LYS A 190 11.69 -4.94 16.39
N PHE A 191 10.98 -4.79 17.50
CA PHE A 191 10.95 -3.54 18.24
C PHE A 191 12.29 -3.26 18.90
N SER A 192 12.51 -2.01 19.33
CA SER A 192 13.73 -1.58 20.02
C SER A 192 14.02 -2.34 21.32
N ASN A 193 12.99 -2.93 21.94
CA ASN A 193 13.11 -3.80 23.11
C ASN A 193 13.44 -5.27 22.79
N GLY A 194 13.52 -5.64 21.50
CA GLY A 194 13.84 -6.99 21.03
C GLY A 194 12.63 -7.90 20.72
N ASN A 195 11.41 -7.49 21.10
CA ASN A 195 10.19 -8.24 20.78
C ASN A 195 9.96 -8.30 19.27
N ASP A 196 9.36 -9.40 18.81
CA ASP A 196 8.99 -9.54 17.40
C ASP A 196 7.78 -8.67 17.05
N PHE A 197 7.80 -8.08 15.86
CA PHE A 197 6.66 -7.40 15.28
C PHE A 197 5.72 -8.39 14.58
N THR A 198 4.44 -8.33 14.93
CA THR A 198 3.40 -9.25 14.46
C THR A 198 2.14 -8.50 13.99
N ALA A 199 1.18 -9.24 13.44
CA ALA A 199 -0.11 -8.67 13.04
C ALA A 199 -0.94 -8.22 14.26
N ASP A 200 -0.75 -8.85 15.42
CA ASP A 200 -1.48 -8.50 16.64
C ASP A 200 -1.12 -7.10 17.14
N ASP A 201 0.14 -6.66 16.95
CA ASP A 201 0.58 -5.30 17.29
C ASP A 201 -0.09 -4.23 16.41
N VAL A 202 -0.33 -4.58 15.13
CA VAL A 202 -1.06 -3.73 14.19
C VAL A 202 -2.52 -3.62 14.61
N VAL A 203 -3.17 -4.75 14.92
CA VAL A 203 -4.55 -4.80 15.41
C VAL A 203 -4.70 -3.97 16.68
N TYR A 204 -3.82 -4.18 17.66
CA TYR A 204 -3.82 -3.44 18.92
C TYR A 204 -3.75 -1.92 18.70
N SER A 205 -2.92 -1.47 17.75
CA SER A 205 -2.76 -0.05 17.44
C SER A 205 -4.05 0.57 16.87
N PHE A 206 -4.75 -0.13 15.97
CA PHE A 206 -6.05 0.33 15.45
C PHE A 206 -7.14 0.29 16.52
N ASP A 207 -7.23 -0.80 17.27
CA ASP A 207 -8.23 -0.96 18.33
C ASP A 207 -8.09 0.15 19.38
N ARG A 208 -6.84 0.50 19.74
CA ARG A 208 -6.56 1.55 20.71
C ARG A 208 -7.10 2.91 20.29
N VAL A 209 -6.98 3.28 19.02
CA VAL A 209 -7.50 4.56 18.49
C VAL A 209 -9.03 4.58 18.45
N LEU A 210 -9.67 3.42 18.21
CA LEU A 210 -11.13 3.34 18.10
C LEU A 210 -11.85 3.34 19.46
N ILE A 211 -11.17 2.96 20.54
CA ILE A 211 -11.76 2.86 21.89
C ILE A 211 -11.41 4.03 22.82
N MET A 212 -10.45 4.88 22.45
CA MET A 212 -10.14 6.13 23.18
C MET A 212 -11.26 7.16 23.02
#